data_AF-A0A8D0GRW8-F1
#
_entry.id   AF-A0A8D0GRW8-F1
#
_cell.length_a   1.000
_cell.length_b   1.000
_cell.length_c   1.000
_cell.angle_alpha   90.00
_cell.angle_beta   90.00
_cell.angle_gamma   90.00
#
_symmetry.space_group_name_H-M   'P 1'
#
loop_
_entity.id
_entity.type
_entity.pdbx_description
1 polymer ?
#
loop_
_entity_poly.entity_id
_entity_poly.type
_entity_poly.pdbx_seq_one_letter_code
_entity_poly.pdbx_strand_id
1 'polypeptide(L)'
;KMNRKTFSRITWFRKHRKAVVTSSDKKMPNGILEEQEQQRVMLLSRSPSGPKKYFPIPVENLEEEIRIRSADDGKLFREEFNSLPPGHIQGTFEMANKEENREKNRYPNILPY
;
A
#
# COMPACT_ATOMS: atom_id res chain seq x y z
N LYS A 1 -3.45 15.60 -48.24
CA LYS A 1 -2.77 16.24 -47.09
C LYS A 1 -3.70 16.16 -45.87
N MET A 2 -3.42 15.25 -44.92
CA MET A 2 -4.22 15.07 -43.70
C MET A 2 -3.89 16.16 -42.67
N ASN A 3 -4.93 16.81 -42.15
CA ASN A 3 -4.85 17.83 -41.11
C ASN A 3 -4.91 17.16 -39.72
N ARG A 4 -3.80 17.18 -38.98
CA ARG A 4 -3.73 16.63 -37.61
C ARG A 4 -4.21 17.70 -36.63
N LYS A 5 -5.38 17.47 -36.04
CA LYS A 5 -5.92 18.31 -34.96
C LYS A 5 -5.02 18.20 -33.72
N THR A 6 -4.45 19.32 -33.30
CA THR A 6 -3.65 19.50 -32.10
C THR A 6 -4.56 19.36 -30.87
N PHE A 7 -4.37 18.31 -30.06
CA PHE A 7 -5.04 18.21 -28.77
C PHE A 7 -4.36 19.15 -27.77
N SER A 8 -5.15 20.07 -27.22
CA SER A 8 -4.77 21.01 -26.19
C SER A 8 -4.27 20.28 -24.93
N ARG A 9 -3.04 20.59 -24.49
CA ARG A 9 -2.47 20.12 -23.22
C ARG A 9 -3.27 20.74 -22.08
N ILE A 10 -4.08 19.94 -21.40
CA ILE A 10 -4.66 20.33 -20.12
C ILE A 10 -3.55 20.27 -19.07
N THR A 11 -2.91 21.41 -18.83
CA THR A 11 -1.94 21.61 -17.75
C THR A 11 -2.68 21.92 -16.46
N TRP A 12 -3.11 20.89 -15.72
CA TRP A 12 -3.54 21.09 -14.33
C TRP A 12 -2.33 21.05 -13.38
N PHE A 13 -1.38 21.96 -13.60
CA PHE A 13 -0.39 22.30 -12.58
C PHE A 13 -1.02 23.32 -11.63
N ARG A 14 -1.74 22.81 -10.64
CA ARG A 14 -2.20 23.62 -9.50
C ARG A 14 -0.97 23.95 -8.63
N LYS A 15 -0.26 25.01 -9.00
CA LYS A 15 0.74 25.66 -8.14
C LYS A 15 0.05 26.07 -6.85
N HIS A 16 0.23 25.29 -5.79
CA HIS A 16 0.01 25.80 -4.45
C HIS A 16 1.09 26.87 -4.20
N ARG A 17 0.67 28.14 -4.12
CA ARG A 17 1.53 29.23 -3.64
C ARG A 17 2.01 28.85 -2.25
N LYS A 18 3.32 28.72 -2.05
CA LYS A 18 3.90 28.56 -0.72
C LYS A 18 3.72 29.88 0.04
N ALA A 19 3.22 29.79 1.27
CA ALA A 19 3.17 30.94 2.16
C ALA A 19 4.59 31.46 2.42
N VAL A 20 4.77 32.78 2.36
CA VAL A 20 6.00 33.46 2.75
C VAL A 20 6.14 33.30 4.25
N VAL A 21 6.98 32.36 4.69
CA VAL A 21 7.36 32.20 6.10
C VAL A 21 8.47 33.20 6.38
N THR A 22 8.16 34.24 7.15
CA THR A 22 9.14 35.19 7.69
C THR A 22 10.12 34.45 8.59
N SER A 23 11.40 34.72 8.37
CA SER A 23 12.57 34.13 9.02
C SER A 23 12.58 34.37 10.53
N SER A 24 12.06 33.43 11.32
CA SER A 24 12.34 33.25 12.76
C SER A 24 11.72 31.95 13.30
N ASP A 25 12.00 30.78 12.72
CA ASP A 25 11.79 29.53 13.47
C ASP A 25 12.79 28.46 13.04
N LYS A 26 13.47 27.93 14.05
CA LYS A 26 14.65 27.08 13.94
C LYS A 26 14.25 25.73 13.34
N LYS A 27 14.96 25.33 12.29
CA LYS A 27 14.90 23.99 11.68
C LYS A 27 15.05 22.93 12.78
N MET A 28 14.04 22.08 12.97
CA MET A 28 14.26 20.78 13.60
C MET A 28 14.93 19.89 12.54
N PRO A 29 16.07 19.24 12.84
CA PRO A 29 16.69 18.31 11.90
C PRO A 29 15.77 17.10 11.73
N ASN A 30 15.46 16.77 10.48
CA ASN A 30 14.76 15.55 10.11
C ASN A 30 15.55 14.34 10.61
N GLY A 31 15.03 13.63 11.61
CA GLY A 31 15.51 12.33 12.08
C GLY A 31 15.18 11.20 11.10
N ILE A 32 15.57 11.35 9.83
CA ILE A 32 15.46 10.32 8.79
C ILE A 32 16.89 9.94 8.43
N LEU A 33 17.34 8.77 8.87
CA LEU A 33 17.99 7.83 7.95
C LEU A 33 18.16 6.41 8.54
N GLU A 34 18.34 6.23 9.85
CA GLU A 34 18.78 4.93 10.38
C GLU A 34 17.68 4.05 11.01
N GLU A 35 16.55 4.60 11.45
CA GLU A 35 15.59 3.83 12.25
C GLU A 35 14.59 2.98 11.44
N GLN A 36 14.52 3.15 10.12
CA GLN A 36 13.56 2.40 9.29
C GLN A 36 13.97 0.95 9.03
N GLU A 37 15.23 0.56 9.27
CA GLU A 37 15.58 -0.87 9.34
C GLU A 37 15.02 -1.53 10.62
N GLN A 38 14.76 -0.76 11.68
CA GLN A 38 14.22 -1.25 12.95
C GLN A 38 12.70 -1.22 13.05
N GLN A 39 11.99 -0.54 12.15
CA GLN A 39 10.54 -0.75 11.97
C GLN A 39 10.25 -2.02 11.15
N ARG A 40 11.12 -3.03 11.20
CA ARG A 40 10.70 -4.41 11.02
C ARG A 40 9.88 -4.77 12.25
N VAL A 41 8.56 -4.55 12.17
CA VAL A 41 7.61 -5.13 13.14
C VAL A 41 7.99 -6.61 13.24
N MET A 42 8.51 -7.03 14.39
CA MET A 42 8.85 -8.42 14.62
C MET A 42 7.53 -9.18 14.62
N LEU A 43 7.11 -9.63 13.43
CA LEU A 43 5.98 -10.52 13.29
C LEU A 43 6.32 -11.75 14.11
N LEU A 44 5.56 -11.98 15.18
CA LEU A 44 5.65 -13.16 16.01
C LEU A 44 5.78 -14.38 15.09
N SER A 45 6.78 -15.22 15.32
CA SER A 45 7.11 -16.34 14.44
C SER A 45 5.85 -17.13 14.12
N ARG A 46 5.46 -17.09 12.84
CA ARG A 46 4.28 -17.74 12.29
C ARG A 46 4.27 -19.21 12.68
N SER A 47 3.35 -19.59 13.58
CA SER A 47 3.12 -21.01 13.87
C SER A 47 2.79 -21.72 12.56
N PRO A 48 3.43 -22.86 12.24
CA PRO A 48 3.25 -23.54 10.97
C PRO A 48 1.92 -24.30 10.99
N SER A 49 0.80 -23.57 10.96
CA SER A 49 -0.40 -24.14 10.37
C SER A 49 -0.11 -24.17 8.88
N GLY A 50 -0.04 -25.36 8.28
CA GLY A 50 0.22 -25.54 6.85
C GLY A 50 -0.73 -24.71 5.97
N PRO A 51 -0.50 -24.62 4.65
CA PRO A 51 -1.30 -23.77 3.78
C PRO A 51 -2.79 -24.16 3.88
N LYS A 52 -3.56 -23.37 4.62
CA LYS A 52 -5.01 -23.52 4.73
C LYS A 52 -5.59 -23.15 3.37
N LYS A 53 -6.32 -24.08 2.78
CA LYS A 53 -7.03 -23.85 1.52
C LYS A 53 -8.44 -23.36 1.84
N TYR A 54 -8.75 -22.15 1.41
CA TYR A 54 -10.08 -21.55 1.54
C TYR A 54 -10.85 -21.76 0.23
N PHE A 55 -12.03 -22.37 0.31
CA PHE A 55 -12.90 -22.60 -0.84
C PHE A 55 -13.93 -21.46 -0.98
N PRO A 56 -14.47 -21.22 -2.18
CA PRO A 56 -15.57 -20.28 -2.37
C PRO A 56 -16.77 -20.65 -1.48
N ILE A 57 -17.38 -19.63 -0.87
CA ILE A 57 -18.53 -19.79 0.02
C ILE A 57 -19.81 -19.76 -0.82
N PRO A 58 -20.66 -20.81 -0.79
CA PRO A 58 -22.00 -20.77 -1.39
C PRO A 58 -22.88 -19.71 -0.72
N VAL A 59 -23.76 -19.06 -1.49
CA VAL A 59 -24.56 -17.92 -1.00
C VAL A 59 -25.50 -18.35 0.14
N GLU A 60 -26.05 -19.55 0.04
CA GLU A 60 -26.91 -20.18 1.05
C GLU A 60 -26.23 -20.35 2.42
N ASN A 61 -24.89 -20.40 2.44
CA ASN A 61 -24.10 -20.62 3.65
C ASN A 61 -23.39 -19.34 4.14
N LEU A 62 -23.54 -18.21 3.45
CA LEU A 62 -22.76 -17.00 3.70
C LEU A 62 -22.97 -16.45 5.12
N GLU A 63 -24.22 -16.37 5.59
CA GLU A 63 -24.54 -15.83 6.91
C GLU A 63 -23.93 -16.69 8.03
N GLU A 64 -24.06 -18.01 7.90
CA GLU A 64 -23.52 -18.96 8.87
C GLU A 64 -21.99 -18.94 8.90
N GLU A 65 -21.35 -18.88 7.74
CA GLU A 65 -19.88 -18.72 7.64
C GLU A 65 -19.40 -17.41 8.28
N ILE A 66 -20.10 -16.30 8.06
CA ILE A 66 -19.77 -15.02 8.71
C ILE A 66 -19.89 -15.14 10.23
N ARG A 67 -20.97 -15.76 10.73
CA ARG A 67 -21.19 -15.96 12.16
C ARG A 67 -20.08 -16.81 12.79
N ILE A 68 -19.73 -17.93 12.17
CA ILE A 68 -18.66 -18.83 12.63
C ILE A 68 -17.31 -18.12 12.59
N ARG A 69 -16.99 -17.40 11.50
CA ARG A 69 -15.66 -16.76 11.34
C ARG A 69 -15.46 -15.51 12.18
N SER A 70 -16.54 -14.82 12.54
CA SER A 70 -16.52 -13.65 13.43
C SER A 70 -16.36 -14.01 14.90
N ALA A 71 -16.56 -15.27 15.28
CA ALA A 71 -16.34 -15.74 16.64
C ALA A 71 -14.89 -15.52 17.09
N ASP A 72 -14.69 -15.46 18.42
CA ASP A 72 -13.38 -15.28 19.05
C ASP A 72 -12.60 -14.08 18.50
N ASP A 73 -13.24 -12.90 18.48
CA ASP A 73 -12.70 -11.67 17.92
C ASP A 73 -12.19 -11.85 16.48
N GLY A 74 -12.98 -12.53 15.64
CA GLY A 74 -12.63 -12.79 14.25
C GLY A 74 -11.37 -13.64 14.09
N LYS A 75 -11.11 -14.60 14.97
CA LYS A 75 -9.90 -15.46 14.93
C LYS A 75 -9.72 -16.11 13.56
N LEU A 76 -10.79 -16.68 12.99
CA LEU A 76 -10.71 -17.35 11.70
C LEU A 76 -10.50 -16.36 10.54
N PHE A 77 -11.11 -15.17 10.60
CA PHE A 77 -10.81 -14.11 9.64
C PHE A 77 -9.37 -13.62 9.72
N ARG A 78 -8.81 -13.46 10.92
CA ARG A 78 -7.40 -13.08 11.09
C ARG A 78 -6.46 -14.16 10.55
N GLU A 79 -6.75 -15.43 10.82
CA GLU A 79 -5.98 -16.54 10.27
C GLU A 79 -6.04 -16.59 8.73
N GLU A 80 -7.23 -16.38 8.15
CA GLU A 80 -7.43 -16.32 6.70
C GLU A 80 -6.70 -15.15 6.06
N PHE A 81 -6.83 -13.94 6.62
CA PHE A 81 -6.13 -12.75 6.16
C PHE A 81 -4.61 -12.95 6.17
N ASN A 82 -4.07 -13.50 7.25
CA ASN A 82 -2.64 -13.75 7.39
C ASN A 82 -2.14 -14.91 6.49
N SER A 83 -3.04 -15.71 5.92
CA SER A 83 -2.70 -16.77 4.96
C SER A 83 -2.51 -16.25 3.53
N LEU A 84 -2.98 -15.03 3.24
CA LEU A 84 -2.85 -14.43 1.92
C LEU A 84 -1.37 -14.29 1.52
N PRO A 85 -1.00 -14.60 0.28
CA PRO A 85 0.37 -14.42 -0.18
C PRO A 85 0.74 -12.92 -0.10
N PRO A 86 1.93 -12.57 0.42
CA PRO A 86 2.36 -11.18 0.55
C PRO A 86 2.68 -10.60 -0.83
N GLY A 87 1.70 -9.96 -1.47
CA GLY A 87 1.89 -9.25 -2.73
C GLY A 87 2.23 -10.15 -3.93
N HIS A 88 2.26 -9.52 -5.10
CA HIS A 88 2.25 -10.13 -6.42
C HIS A 88 3.45 -11.05 -6.68
N ILE A 89 3.11 -12.28 -7.03
CA ILE A 89 4.05 -13.34 -7.39
C ILE A 89 4.62 -13.11 -8.81
N GLN A 90 4.11 -12.12 -9.58
CA GLN A 90 4.35 -12.01 -11.03
C GLN A 90 4.54 -10.59 -11.61
N GLY A 91 5.13 -9.65 -10.88
CA GLY A 91 5.41 -8.31 -11.45
C GLY A 91 6.45 -7.54 -10.65
N THR A 92 7.25 -6.77 -11.37
CA THR A 92 8.34 -5.98 -10.79
C THR A 92 7.87 -4.56 -10.53
N PHE A 93 8.49 -3.90 -9.55
CA PHE A 93 8.17 -2.49 -9.21
C PHE A 93 9.15 -1.52 -9.86
N GLU A 94 9.84 -1.91 -10.95
CA GLU A 94 11.00 -1.19 -11.49
C GLU A 94 10.66 0.25 -11.90
N MET A 95 9.53 0.46 -12.59
CA MET A 95 9.10 1.80 -13.00
C MET A 95 8.70 2.65 -11.80
N ALA A 96 7.98 2.07 -10.85
CA ALA A 96 7.55 2.77 -9.64
C ALA A 96 8.73 3.17 -8.74
N ASN A 97 9.80 2.37 -8.73
CA ASN A 97 11.00 2.59 -7.92
C ASN A 97 12.06 3.51 -8.54
N LYS A 98 11.90 3.96 -9.79
CA LYS A 98 12.84 4.92 -10.36
C LYS A 98 12.91 6.18 -9.51
N GLU A 99 14.10 6.74 -9.36
CA GLU A 99 14.34 7.94 -8.53
C GLU A 99 13.42 9.12 -8.94
N GLU A 100 13.21 9.31 -10.25
CA GLU A 100 12.28 10.30 -10.84
C GLU A 100 10.80 10.11 -10.46
N ASN A 101 10.45 8.94 -9.93
CA ASN A 101 9.09 8.58 -9.52
C ASN A 101 8.93 8.49 -8.00
N ARG A 102 10.02 8.49 -7.21
CA ARG A 102 9.95 8.39 -5.75
C ARG A 102 9.15 9.53 -5.13
N GLU A 103 9.34 10.75 -5.59
CA GLU A 103 8.58 11.92 -5.13
C GLU A 103 7.10 11.91 -5.54
N LYS A 104 6.74 11.08 -6.53
CA LYS A 104 5.35 10.88 -6.98
C LYS A 104 4.63 9.83 -6.13
N ASN A 105 5.37 9.00 -5.39
CA ASN A 105 4.83 7.98 -4.52
C ASN A 105 4.61 8.55 -3.12
N ARG A 106 3.35 8.58 -2.66
CA ARG A 106 3.03 9.02 -1.29
C ARG A 106 3.56 8.06 -0.24
N TYR A 107 3.56 6.76 -0.54
CA TYR A 107 4.03 5.70 0.33
C TYR A 107 5.06 4.85 -0.42
N PRO A 108 6.28 4.69 0.11
CA PRO A 108 7.33 3.93 -0.57
C PRO A 108 7.05 2.42 -0.59
N ASN A 109 6.16 1.93 0.28
CA ASN A 109 5.77 0.52 0.40
C ASN A 109 4.45 0.17 -0.31
N ILE A 110 3.81 1.14 -0.97
CA ILE A 110 2.58 0.92 -1.75
C ILE A 110 2.83 1.42 -3.16
N LEU A 111 3.35 0.52 -4.00
CA LEU A 111 3.75 0.82 -5.37
C LEU A 111 2.90 0.04 -6.36
N PRO A 112 2.57 0.61 -7.54
CA PRO A 112 1.98 -0.15 -8.62
C PRO A 112 3.02 -1.10 -9.25
N TYR A 113 2.53 -2.26 -9.71
CA TYR A 113 3.27 -3.18 -10.58
C TYR A 113 3.36 -2.64 -12.01
#